data_AF-A0A7C1WI91-F1
#
_entry.id   AF-A0A7C1WI91-F1
#
_cell.length_a   1.000
_cell.length_b   1.000
_cell.length_c   1.000
_cell.angle_alpha   90.00
_cell.angle_beta   90.00
_cell.angle_gamma   90.00
#
_symmetry.space_group_name_H-M   'P 1'
#
loop_
_entity.id
_entity.type
_entity.pdbx_description
1 polymer ?
#
loop_
_entity_poly.entity_id
_entity_poly.type
_entity_poly.pdbx_seq_one_letter_code
_entity_poly.pdbx_strand_id
1 'polypeptide(L)'
;MTVSLLSVFFLTLAGNTNLRLIESDTRHLVLEFEPETVLVSSDRSGVTVPGTLPVVKPGEPDVPGLKILLGCPQTGAIRLSTEIENLQEFSDVTVPPAPALSEKQVAPSAVFTQNRFFPENWAEIETVETIRNIRVARLRLNPLRFNPVQKKLRTARLRVIISFTDPPKDNYAPDPLDSLLSTTLINGSQAINWKLPFAPDSVNFFTRFSQWYRVRTETTGIYRLTYTQLRNAGIEPATIDPRTIHLFTLGPHPLNGPYPDTMIELPILVPGETDGRFDPQDYILFYAQSPSWWNDSLTRWRENYYTRYQTFWLTWGGDTGRRMQATAVGAEAPVNRARTR
;
A
#
# COMPACT_ATOMS: atom_id res chain seq x y z
N MET A 1 11.44 8.78 14.55
CA MET A 1 10.42 8.23 13.63
C MET A 1 11.06 8.16 12.25
N THR A 2 11.60 7.00 11.89
CA THR A 2 12.15 6.73 10.56
C THR A 2 10.98 6.57 9.60
N VAL A 3 10.67 7.63 8.86
CA VAL A 3 9.73 7.53 7.74
C VAL A 3 10.48 6.82 6.63
N SER A 4 10.21 5.52 6.47
CA SER A 4 10.61 4.79 5.28
C SER A 4 9.72 5.28 4.14
N LEU A 5 10.17 6.31 3.42
CA LEU A 5 9.53 6.71 2.17
C LEU A 5 9.81 5.61 1.15
N LEU A 6 8.77 4.86 0.81
CA LEU A 6 8.72 4.03 -0.38
C LEU A 6 8.67 5.00 -1.58
N SER A 7 9.83 5.47 -2.04
CA SER A 7 9.94 6.28 -3.24
C SER A 7 9.67 5.40 -4.46
N VAL A 8 8.40 5.33 -4.87
CA VAL A 8 8.03 4.82 -6.18
C VAL A 8 8.33 5.93 -7.19
N PHE A 9 9.56 5.99 -7.68
CA PHE A 9 9.88 6.77 -8.87
C PHE A 9 9.26 6.03 -10.07
N PHE A 10 8.09 6.47 -10.51
CA PHE A 10 7.58 6.14 -11.83
C PHE A 10 8.39 6.93 -12.85
N LEU A 11 9.45 6.32 -13.37
CA LEU A 11 9.97 6.73 -14.67
C LEU A 11 9.15 5.99 -15.72
N THR A 12 8.34 6.73 -16.47
CA THR A 12 7.73 6.26 -17.70
C THR A 12 8.84 5.76 -18.63
N LEU A 13 8.94 4.44 -18.84
CA LEU A 13 9.80 3.85 -19.86
C LEU A 13 9.24 4.19 -21.26
N ALA A 14 9.52 5.40 -21.73
CA ALA A 14 9.29 5.78 -23.11
C ALA A 14 10.61 6.32 -23.67
N GLY A 15 11.32 5.47 -24.43
CA GLY A 15 12.49 5.84 -25.23
C GLY A 15 13.73 4.99 -24.92
N ASN A 16 14.01 4.02 -25.80
CA ASN A 16 15.24 3.21 -25.88
C ASN A 16 15.82 2.71 -24.55
N THR A 17 15.23 1.66 -24.01
CA THR A 17 15.99 0.80 -23.09
C THR A 17 16.73 -0.24 -23.92
N ASN A 18 18.03 -0.39 -23.68
CA ASN A 18 18.82 -1.51 -24.20
C ASN A 18 18.45 -2.86 -23.55
N LEU A 19 17.33 -2.90 -22.83
CA LEU A 19 16.73 -4.06 -22.22
C LEU A 19 15.62 -4.58 -23.13
N ARG A 20 15.67 -5.86 -23.50
CA ARG A 20 14.67 -6.51 -24.33
C ARG A 20 14.20 -7.80 -23.68
N LEU A 21 12.89 -8.00 -23.66
CA LEU A 21 12.28 -9.30 -23.40
C LEU A 21 12.33 -10.11 -24.69
N ILE A 22 13.17 -11.14 -24.71
CA ILE A 22 13.40 -12.00 -25.89
C ILE A 22 12.38 -13.13 -25.91
N GLU A 23 12.18 -13.78 -24.77
CA GLU A 23 11.23 -14.88 -24.61
C GLU A 23 10.42 -14.68 -23.34
N SER A 24 9.14 -15.02 -23.42
CA SER A 24 8.20 -14.94 -22.30
C SER A 24 7.20 -16.07 -22.41
N ASP A 25 7.35 -17.09 -21.57
CA ASP A 25 6.41 -18.21 -21.52
C ASP A 25 6.03 -18.59 -20.07
N THR A 26 5.37 -19.73 -19.93
CA THR A 26 4.83 -20.22 -18.66
C THR A 26 5.90 -20.83 -17.74
N ARG A 27 7.12 -21.02 -18.22
CA ARG A 27 8.22 -21.70 -17.52
C ARG A 27 9.46 -20.83 -17.39
N HIS A 28 9.68 -19.89 -18.31
CA HIS A 28 10.81 -18.98 -18.23
C HIS A 28 10.57 -17.65 -18.93
N LEU A 29 11.41 -16.68 -18.54
CA LEU A 29 11.61 -15.41 -19.23
C LEU A 29 13.08 -15.30 -19.62
N VAL A 30 13.34 -14.79 -20.83
CA VAL A 30 14.69 -14.43 -21.25
C VAL A 30 14.76 -12.93 -21.51
N LEU A 31 15.65 -12.27 -20.79
CA LEU A 31 15.95 -10.86 -20.96
C LEU A 31 17.35 -10.68 -21.53
N GLU A 32 17.52 -9.73 -22.43
CA GLU A 32 18.83 -9.26 -22.85
C GLU A 32 18.99 -7.80 -22.48
N PHE A 33 20.15 -7.47 -21.90
CA PHE A 33 20.55 -6.11 -21.63
C PHE A 33 21.90 -5.82 -22.27
N GLU A 34 21.95 -4.80 -23.13
CA GLU A 34 23.18 -4.33 -23.74
C GLU A 34 23.60 -2.99 -23.12
N PRO A 35 24.69 -2.93 -22.33
CA PRO A 35 25.13 -1.66 -21.80
C PRO A 35 25.56 -0.73 -22.93
N GLU A 36 25.09 0.51 -22.87
CA GLU A 36 25.61 1.59 -23.71
C GLU A 36 27.06 1.94 -23.34
N THR A 37 27.64 2.92 -24.05
CA THR A 37 28.98 3.42 -23.78
C THR A 37 29.15 3.79 -22.31
N VAL A 38 30.14 3.18 -21.66
CA VAL A 38 30.52 3.51 -20.28
C VAL A 38 31.20 4.87 -20.28
N LEU A 39 30.60 5.84 -19.60
CA LEU A 39 31.17 7.17 -19.41
C LEU A 39 31.82 7.24 -18.03
N VAL A 40 33.14 7.36 -18.02
CA VAL A 40 33.91 7.63 -16.79
C VAL A 40 34.16 9.13 -16.74
N SER A 41 33.73 9.79 -15.65
CA SER A 41 33.91 11.23 -15.52
C SER A 41 35.41 11.60 -15.53
N SER A 42 35.76 12.69 -16.21
CA SER A 42 37.14 13.15 -16.39
C SER A 42 37.83 13.54 -15.08
N ASP A 43 37.05 13.97 -14.09
CA ASP A 43 37.47 14.24 -12.71
C ASP A 43 37.41 12.98 -11.82
N ARG A 44 37.10 11.81 -12.39
CA ARG A 44 36.93 10.52 -11.69
C ARG A 44 35.85 10.53 -10.60
N SER A 45 34.87 11.45 -10.70
CA SER A 45 33.79 11.60 -9.73
C SER A 45 32.60 10.65 -9.92
N GLY A 46 32.63 9.75 -10.91
CA GLY A 46 31.55 8.80 -11.13
C GLY A 46 31.68 7.99 -12.42
N VAL A 47 30.88 6.92 -12.50
CA VAL A 47 30.71 6.08 -13.70
C VAL A 47 29.24 6.07 -14.08
N THR A 48 28.94 6.42 -15.32
CA THR A 48 27.57 6.48 -15.83
C THR A 48 27.41 5.58 -17.04
N VAL A 49 26.28 4.88 -17.10
CA VAL A 49 25.81 4.18 -18.30
C VAL A 49 24.41 4.71 -18.60
N PRO A 50 24.13 5.28 -19.79
CA PRO A 50 22.79 5.72 -20.13
C PRO A 50 21.75 4.61 -19.94
N GLY A 51 20.56 4.98 -19.46
CA GLY A 51 19.48 4.03 -19.14
C GLY A 51 19.65 3.25 -17.82
N THR A 52 20.68 3.55 -17.03
CA THR A 52 20.86 2.99 -15.67
C THR A 52 20.51 4.00 -14.58
N LEU A 53 20.29 3.49 -13.36
CA LEU A 53 19.91 4.23 -12.17
C LEU A 53 20.88 3.95 -11.01
N PRO A 54 20.98 4.86 -10.03
CA PRO A 54 21.62 4.56 -8.75
C PRO A 54 20.82 3.46 -8.03
N VAL A 55 21.42 2.29 -7.86
CA VAL A 55 20.75 1.09 -7.29
C VAL A 55 21.43 0.55 -6.04
N VAL A 56 22.58 1.12 -5.66
CA VAL A 56 23.40 0.75 -4.51
C VAL A 56 23.00 1.53 -3.26
N LYS A 57 23.41 1.04 -2.08
CA LYS A 57 23.16 1.73 -0.82
C LYS A 57 24.16 2.88 -0.63
N PRO A 58 23.78 3.92 0.12
CA PRO A 58 24.73 4.99 0.45
C PRO A 58 26.01 4.45 1.09
N GLY A 59 27.16 4.93 0.61
CA GLY A 59 28.48 4.49 1.07
C GLY A 59 29.06 3.28 0.31
N GLU A 60 28.26 2.52 -0.44
CA GLU A 60 28.78 1.50 -1.37
C GLU A 60 29.39 2.17 -2.62
N PRO A 61 30.27 1.49 -3.39
CA PRO A 61 30.74 2.05 -4.66
C PRO A 61 29.57 2.43 -5.56
N ASP A 62 29.56 3.67 -6.06
CA ASP A 62 28.51 4.25 -6.89
C ASP A 62 28.56 3.70 -8.32
N VAL A 63 28.20 2.43 -8.47
CA VAL A 63 28.05 1.75 -9.75
C VAL A 63 26.56 1.62 -10.08
N PRO A 64 26.11 2.19 -11.22
CA PRO A 64 24.71 2.20 -11.56
C PRO A 64 24.26 0.86 -12.16
N GLY A 65 22.95 0.63 -12.16
CA GLY A 65 22.33 -0.59 -12.68
C GLY A 65 20.86 -0.39 -13.02
N LEU A 66 20.09 -1.46 -13.16
CA LEU A 66 18.67 -1.39 -13.48
C LEU A 66 17.84 -2.15 -12.46
N LYS A 67 16.61 -1.68 -12.22
CA LYS A 67 15.59 -2.41 -11.47
C LYS A 67 14.37 -2.61 -12.34
N ILE A 68 13.97 -3.87 -12.48
CA ILE A 68 12.89 -4.30 -13.35
C ILE A 68 11.90 -5.09 -12.49
N LEU A 69 10.62 -4.90 -12.76
CA LEU A 69 9.56 -5.70 -12.14
C LEU A 69 9.10 -6.75 -13.14
N LEU A 70 8.93 -7.99 -12.67
CA LEU A 70 8.42 -9.09 -13.48
C LEU A 70 7.33 -9.85 -12.71
N GLY A 71 6.27 -10.21 -13.42
CA GLY A 71 5.22 -11.08 -12.90
C GLY A 71 5.69 -12.51 -12.84
N CYS A 72 5.35 -13.18 -11.75
CA CYS A 72 5.73 -14.55 -11.44
C CYS A 72 4.47 -15.42 -11.31
N PRO A 73 4.57 -16.73 -11.56
CA PRO A 73 3.50 -17.67 -11.24
C PRO A 73 3.08 -17.61 -9.77
N GLN A 74 1.81 -17.93 -9.52
CA GLN A 74 1.19 -17.88 -8.20
C GLN A 74 1.95 -18.71 -7.14
N THR A 75 2.58 -19.81 -7.56
CA THR A 75 3.35 -20.69 -6.69
C THR A 75 4.76 -20.93 -7.24
N GLY A 76 5.58 -21.67 -6.50
CA GLY A 76 6.89 -22.11 -6.94
C GLY A 76 8.02 -21.10 -6.71
N ALA A 77 9.25 -21.57 -6.86
CA ALA A 77 10.45 -20.76 -6.74
C ALA A 77 10.81 -20.10 -8.07
N ILE A 78 11.53 -18.98 -7.98
CA ILE A 78 12.13 -18.30 -9.12
C ILE A 78 13.61 -18.65 -9.10
N ARG A 79 14.14 -19.11 -10.23
CA ARG A 79 15.56 -19.37 -10.42
C ARG A 79 16.11 -18.37 -11.41
N LEU A 80 17.28 -17.84 -11.10
CA LEU A 80 17.97 -16.84 -11.92
C LEU A 80 19.29 -17.43 -12.40
N SER A 81 19.55 -17.31 -13.69
CA SER A 81 20.87 -17.55 -14.27
C SER A 81 21.22 -16.40 -15.20
N THR A 82 22.52 -16.15 -15.37
CA THR A 82 23.02 -15.03 -16.16
C THR A 82 24.21 -15.49 -16.97
N GLU A 83 24.12 -15.27 -18.26
CA GLU A 83 25.18 -15.43 -19.24
C GLU A 83 25.70 -14.04 -19.60
N ILE A 84 27.01 -13.94 -19.82
CA ILE A 84 27.66 -12.68 -20.19
C ILE A 84 28.36 -12.81 -21.54
N GLU A 85 28.29 -11.75 -22.32
CA GLU A 85 28.97 -11.62 -23.62
C GLU A 85 29.73 -10.30 -23.68
N ASN A 86 30.74 -10.24 -24.55
CA ASN A 86 31.50 -9.01 -24.83
C ASN A 86 32.04 -8.32 -23.56
N LEU A 87 32.63 -9.09 -22.65
CA LEU A 87 33.22 -8.55 -21.42
C LEU A 87 34.33 -7.54 -21.77
N GLN A 88 34.16 -6.31 -21.30
CA GLN A 88 35.18 -5.27 -21.36
C GLN A 88 35.66 -4.96 -19.94
N GLU A 89 36.96 -4.68 -19.81
CA GLU A 89 37.60 -4.33 -18.55
C GLU A 89 38.38 -3.02 -18.69
N PHE A 90 38.15 -2.11 -17.76
CA PHE A 90 38.85 -0.83 -17.65
C PHE A 90 39.73 -0.86 -16.40
N SER A 91 40.96 -0.36 -16.53
CA SER A 91 41.93 -0.24 -15.44
C SER A 91 42.04 1.19 -14.94
N ASP A 92 42.56 1.36 -13.72
CA ASP A 92 42.77 2.65 -13.07
C ASP A 92 41.49 3.50 -12.89
N VAL A 93 40.34 2.83 -12.78
CA VAL A 93 39.04 3.46 -12.57
C VAL A 93 38.86 3.74 -11.07
N THR A 94 38.36 4.93 -10.74
CA THR A 94 37.97 5.29 -9.38
C THR A 94 36.46 5.52 -9.38
N VAL A 95 35.78 4.97 -8.38
CA VAL A 95 34.33 5.10 -8.18
C VAL A 95 34.11 5.68 -6.78
N PRO A 96 33.35 6.78 -6.61
CA PRO A 96 33.08 7.35 -5.30
C PRO A 96 32.09 6.48 -4.49
N PRO A 97 31.96 6.72 -3.17
CA PRO A 97 30.83 6.18 -2.43
C PRO A 97 29.51 6.82 -2.87
N ALA A 98 28.46 6.01 -3.00
CA ALA A 98 27.14 6.46 -3.37
C ALA A 98 26.59 7.45 -2.34
N PRO A 99 25.95 8.55 -2.80
CA PRO A 99 25.44 9.60 -1.91
C PRO A 99 24.22 9.13 -1.10
N ALA A 100 23.91 9.85 -0.03
CA ALA A 100 22.64 9.75 0.69
C ALA A 100 21.82 11.02 0.44
N LEU A 101 20.50 10.91 0.64
CA LEU A 101 19.63 12.08 0.74
C LEU A 101 19.85 12.78 2.11
N SER A 102 21.05 13.34 2.29
CA SER A 102 21.50 14.03 3.50
C SER A 102 22.54 15.08 3.14
N GLU A 103 22.58 16.18 3.88
CA GLU A 103 23.63 17.20 3.76
C GLU A 103 25.00 16.68 4.22
N LYS A 104 25.03 15.58 4.98
CA LYS A 104 26.28 14.98 5.46
C LYS A 104 26.91 14.10 4.39
N GLN A 105 28.22 14.27 4.21
CA GLN A 105 29.00 13.36 3.37
C GLN A 105 28.93 11.94 3.93
N VAL A 106 28.67 10.97 3.03
CA VAL A 106 28.57 9.56 3.38
C VAL A 106 29.97 8.95 3.40
N ALA A 107 30.32 8.27 4.49
CA ALA A 107 31.59 7.56 4.59
C ALA A 107 31.61 6.32 3.69
N PRO A 108 32.76 5.96 3.08
CA PRO A 108 32.90 4.71 2.35
C PRO A 108 32.58 3.48 3.21
N SER A 109 31.81 2.56 2.65
CA SER A 109 31.48 1.28 3.28
C SER A 109 32.68 0.33 3.28
N ALA A 110 32.56 -0.78 4.03
CA ALA A 110 33.57 -1.84 4.05
C ALA A 110 33.81 -2.51 2.68
N VAL A 111 32.95 -2.30 1.68
CA VAL A 111 33.16 -2.82 0.32
C VAL A 111 34.45 -2.28 -0.28
N PHE A 112 34.80 -1.02 -0.01
CA PHE A 112 35.99 -0.36 -0.57
C PHE A 112 37.32 -1.00 -0.17
N THR A 113 37.36 -1.81 0.89
CA THR A 113 38.58 -2.50 1.34
C THR A 113 38.66 -3.95 0.86
N GLN A 114 37.67 -4.43 0.12
CA GLN A 114 37.58 -5.83 -0.30
C GLN A 114 38.10 -6.01 -1.72
N ASN A 115 39.03 -6.95 -1.90
CA ASN A 115 39.55 -7.31 -3.23
C ASN A 115 38.61 -8.26 -3.98
N ARG A 116 37.41 -7.78 -4.31
CA ARG A 116 36.41 -8.50 -5.10
C ARG A 116 35.57 -7.52 -5.92
N PHE A 117 34.99 -8.01 -7.01
CA PHE A 117 34.07 -7.23 -7.83
C PHE A 117 32.73 -7.05 -7.14
N PHE A 118 32.29 -5.80 -7.03
CA PHE A 118 31.01 -5.36 -6.49
C PHE A 118 30.14 -4.69 -7.59
N PRO A 119 28.83 -5.00 -7.68
CA PRO A 119 28.15 -6.09 -7.00
C PRO A 119 28.71 -7.47 -7.38
N GLU A 120 28.43 -8.49 -6.58
CA GLU A 120 28.97 -9.84 -6.79
C GLU A 120 28.30 -10.57 -7.97
N ASN A 121 27.00 -10.35 -8.16
CA ASN A 121 26.22 -10.98 -9.22
C ASN A 121 25.90 -9.98 -10.32
N TRP A 122 25.90 -10.43 -11.58
CA TRP A 122 25.49 -9.62 -12.74
C TRP A 122 23.98 -9.35 -12.75
N ALA A 123 23.19 -10.22 -12.12
CA ALA A 123 21.78 -10.00 -11.86
C ALA A 123 21.39 -10.68 -10.54
N GLU A 124 20.38 -10.15 -9.85
CA GLU A 124 19.86 -10.73 -8.61
C GLU A 124 18.36 -10.44 -8.43
N ILE A 125 17.62 -11.37 -7.81
CA ILE A 125 16.25 -11.12 -7.35
C ILE A 125 16.35 -10.49 -5.95
N GLU A 126 15.95 -9.23 -5.83
CA GLU A 126 16.00 -8.51 -4.55
C GLU A 126 14.86 -8.94 -3.62
N THR A 127 13.63 -8.90 -4.12
CA THR A 127 12.43 -9.23 -3.37
C THR A 127 11.40 -9.92 -4.25
N VAL A 128 10.50 -10.68 -3.62
CA VAL A 128 9.28 -11.21 -4.23
C VAL A 128 8.11 -10.77 -3.36
N GLU A 129 7.26 -9.93 -3.91
CA GLU A 129 6.16 -9.27 -3.23
C GLU A 129 4.84 -9.54 -3.96
N THR A 130 3.71 -9.15 -3.37
CA THR A 130 2.41 -9.20 -4.05
C THR A 130 1.94 -7.78 -4.33
N ILE A 131 1.68 -7.49 -5.61
CA ILE A 131 1.14 -6.20 -6.06
C ILE A 131 -0.20 -6.50 -6.75
N ARG A 132 -1.31 -6.04 -6.15
CA ARG A 132 -2.67 -6.19 -6.70
C ARG A 132 -2.98 -7.62 -7.13
N ASN A 133 -2.74 -8.55 -6.22
CA ASN A 133 -2.89 -9.99 -6.40
C ASN A 133 -1.92 -10.62 -7.41
N ILE A 134 -0.96 -9.91 -8.00
CA ILE A 134 0.09 -10.52 -8.82
C ILE A 134 1.32 -10.72 -7.96
N ARG A 135 1.92 -11.90 -8.00
CA ARG A 135 3.24 -12.13 -7.40
C ARG A 135 4.29 -11.49 -8.31
N VAL A 136 5.05 -10.54 -7.78
CA VAL A 136 6.01 -9.72 -8.55
C VAL A 136 7.40 -9.85 -7.94
N ALA A 137 8.39 -10.15 -8.78
CA ALA A 137 9.78 -10.13 -8.39
C ALA A 137 10.46 -8.84 -8.84
N ARG A 138 11.29 -8.26 -7.97
CA ARG A 138 12.17 -7.14 -8.29
C ARG A 138 13.54 -7.69 -8.70
N LEU A 139 13.81 -7.65 -10.00
CA LEU A 139 15.10 -8.03 -10.58
C LEU A 139 16.01 -6.81 -10.64
N ARG A 140 17.22 -6.94 -10.08
CA ARG A 140 18.28 -5.97 -10.25
C ARG A 140 19.29 -6.50 -11.26
N LEU A 141 19.64 -5.68 -12.25
CA LEU A 141 20.74 -5.92 -13.18
C LEU A 141 21.93 -5.03 -12.80
N ASN A 142 23.11 -5.62 -12.79
CA ASN A 142 24.38 -4.98 -12.45
C ASN A 142 25.32 -5.01 -13.66
N PRO A 143 25.04 -4.23 -14.71
CA PRO A 143 25.86 -4.22 -15.92
C PRO A 143 27.27 -3.67 -15.70
N LEU A 144 27.48 -2.98 -14.58
CA LEU A 144 28.80 -2.53 -14.14
C LEU A 144 29.19 -3.22 -12.84
N ARG A 145 30.44 -3.69 -12.80
CA ARG A 145 31.05 -4.30 -11.61
C ARG A 145 32.43 -3.71 -11.36
N PHE A 146 32.65 -3.24 -10.15
CA PHE A 146 33.87 -2.54 -9.75
C PHE A 146 34.63 -3.31 -8.66
N ASN A 147 35.93 -3.50 -8.84
CA ASN A 147 36.83 -3.94 -7.78
C ASN A 147 37.60 -2.74 -7.21
N PRO A 148 37.36 -2.35 -5.95
CA PRO A 148 37.95 -1.14 -5.37
C PRO A 148 39.45 -1.27 -5.07
N VAL A 149 39.94 -2.47 -4.75
CA VAL A 149 41.36 -2.70 -4.47
C VAL A 149 42.17 -2.73 -5.76
N GLN A 150 41.66 -3.40 -6.78
CA GLN A 150 42.33 -3.49 -8.09
C GLN A 150 42.08 -2.27 -8.99
N LYS A 151 41.14 -1.39 -8.61
CA LYS A 151 40.69 -0.24 -9.43
C LYS A 151 40.25 -0.66 -10.84
N LYS A 152 39.56 -1.80 -10.92
CA LYS A 152 39.09 -2.40 -12.16
C LYS A 152 37.58 -2.28 -12.28
N LEU A 153 37.10 -1.86 -13.44
CA LEU A 153 35.68 -1.83 -13.78
C LEU A 153 35.41 -2.82 -14.92
N ARG A 154 34.35 -3.61 -14.79
CA ARG A 154 33.89 -4.54 -15.81
C ARG A 154 32.50 -4.16 -16.29
N THR A 155 32.28 -4.31 -17.59
CA THR A 155 30.98 -4.22 -18.24
C THR A 155 30.80 -5.38 -19.20
N ALA A 156 29.58 -5.87 -19.35
CA ALA A 156 29.26 -6.96 -20.27
C ALA A 156 27.82 -6.87 -20.73
N ARG A 157 27.53 -7.38 -21.93
CA ARG A 157 26.16 -7.68 -22.35
C ARG A 157 25.64 -8.82 -21.49
N LEU A 158 24.42 -8.68 -20.99
CA LEU A 158 23.80 -9.64 -20.08
C LEU A 158 22.66 -10.37 -20.80
N ARG A 159 22.69 -11.69 -20.76
CA ARG A 159 21.53 -12.54 -21.10
C ARG A 159 21.06 -13.21 -19.82
N VAL A 160 19.88 -12.81 -19.35
CA VAL A 160 19.33 -13.18 -18.05
C VAL A 160 18.18 -14.13 -18.26
N ILE A 161 18.29 -15.34 -17.73
CA ILE A 161 17.29 -16.39 -17.84
C ILE A 161 16.66 -16.59 -16.48
N ILE A 162 15.35 -16.34 -16.41
CA ILE A 162 14.53 -16.50 -15.21
C ILE A 162 13.65 -17.71 -15.42
N SER A 163 13.75 -18.73 -14.57
CA SER A 163 12.93 -19.93 -14.66
C SER A 163 11.97 -20.05 -13.48
N PHE A 164 10.75 -20.48 -13.75
CA PHE A 164 9.72 -20.74 -12.76
C PHE A 164 9.60 -22.25 -12.53
N THR A 165 9.65 -22.69 -11.27
CA THR A 165 9.52 -24.12 -10.97
C THR A 165 8.11 -24.65 -11.27
N ASP A 166 7.10 -23.83 -11.00
CA ASP A 166 5.70 -24.14 -11.22
C ASP A 166 5.16 -23.26 -12.36
N PRO A 167 4.34 -23.80 -13.27
CA PRO A 167 3.70 -22.99 -14.29
C PRO A 167 2.55 -22.15 -13.67
N PRO A 168 2.28 -20.95 -14.21
CA PRO A 168 1.14 -20.14 -13.81
C PRO A 168 -0.16 -20.83 -14.20
N LYS A 169 -1.22 -20.51 -13.45
CA LYS A 169 -2.60 -20.81 -13.84
C LYS A 169 -3.27 -19.53 -14.34
N ASP A 170 -4.06 -19.63 -15.39
CA ASP A 170 -4.88 -18.50 -15.80
C ASP A 170 -5.96 -18.27 -14.73
N ASN A 171 -5.97 -17.06 -14.19
CA ASN A 171 -6.90 -16.59 -13.17
C ASN A 171 -7.11 -15.07 -13.35
N TYR A 172 -7.32 -14.65 -14.59
CA TYR A 172 -7.64 -13.25 -14.87
C TYR A 172 -8.88 -12.79 -14.07
N ALA A 173 -8.72 -11.67 -13.37
CA ALA A 173 -9.79 -10.95 -12.69
C ALA A 173 -9.65 -9.47 -13.02
N PRO A 174 -10.67 -8.77 -13.53
CA PRO A 174 -10.55 -7.37 -13.94
C PRO A 174 -10.06 -6.48 -12.80
N ASP A 175 -9.05 -5.64 -13.07
CA ASP A 175 -8.58 -4.62 -12.13
C ASP A 175 -8.45 -3.26 -12.83
N PRO A 176 -8.91 -2.15 -12.22
CA PRO A 176 -8.78 -0.81 -12.81
C PRO A 176 -7.36 -0.40 -13.19
N LEU A 177 -6.34 -1.03 -12.60
CA LEU A 177 -4.92 -0.78 -12.88
C LEU A 177 -4.29 -1.80 -13.81
N ASP A 178 -5.05 -2.68 -14.47
CA ASP A 178 -4.51 -3.68 -15.41
C ASP A 178 -3.65 -3.04 -16.51
N SER A 179 -4.05 -1.89 -17.05
CA SER A 179 -3.27 -1.14 -18.05
C SER A 179 -1.93 -0.63 -17.51
N LEU A 180 -1.90 -0.22 -16.24
CA LEU A 180 -0.66 0.19 -15.59
C LEU A 180 0.22 -1.03 -15.28
N LEU A 181 -0.36 -2.13 -14.80
CA LEU A 181 0.38 -3.35 -14.48
C LEU A 181 0.97 -4.00 -15.73
N SER A 182 0.23 -4.00 -16.85
CA SER A 182 0.69 -4.58 -18.11
C SER A 182 1.88 -3.83 -18.72
N THR A 183 2.01 -2.53 -18.44
CA THR A 183 3.11 -1.67 -18.91
C THR A 183 4.25 -1.55 -17.89
N THR A 184 3.98 -1.75 -16.59
CA THR A 184 4.98 -1.64 -15.52
C THR A 184 5.82 -2.91 -15.37
N LEU A 185 5.20 -4.09 -15.54
CA LEU A 185 5.87 -5.38 -15.47
C LEU A 185 6.45 -5.73 -16.85
N ILE A 186 7.69 -6.26 -16.90
CA ILE A 186 8.36 -6.58 -18.17
C ILE A 186 7.58 -7.60 -19.01
N ASN A 187 6.95 -8.58 -18.36
CA ASN A 187 6.04 -9.58 -18.94
C ASN A 187 4.57 -9.28 -18.57
N GLY A 188 4.22 -8.01 -18.41
CA GLY A 188 2.95 -7.58 -17.84
C GLY A 188 1.71 -8.07 -18.60
N SER A 189 1.79 -8.16 -19.93
CA SER A 189 0.71 -8.71 -20.77
C SER A 189 0.31 -10.15 -20.41
N GLN A 190 1.25 -10.98 -19.94
CA GLN A 190 0.98 -12.32 -19.43
C GLN A 190 0.64 -12.29 -17.94
N ALA A 191 1.41 -11.53 -17.16
CA ALA A 191 1.33 -11.50 -15.70
C ALA A 191 -0.04 -11.06 -15.15
N ILE A 192 -0.78 -10.19 -15.86
CA ILE A 192 -2.14 -9.80 -15.47
C ILE A 192 -3.13 -10.98 -15.42
N ASN A 193 -2.84 -12.07 -16.12
CA ASN A 193 -3.64 -13.30 -16.11
C ASN A 193 -3.21 -14.26 -14.98
N TRP A 194 -2.12 -13.98 -14.26
CA TRP A 194 -1.56 -14.87 -13.24
C TRP A 194 -1.91 -14.41 -11.82
N LYS A 195 -3.08 -13.79 -11.63
CA LYS A 195 -3.49 -13.27 -10.33
C LYS A 195 -3.64 -14.43 -9.32
N LEU A 196 -3.20 -14.17 -8.10
CA LEU A 196 -3.50 -14.96 -6.92
C LEU A 196 -5.02 -14.97 -6.72
N PRO A 197 -5.59 -16.10 -6.28
CA PRO A 197 -7.01 -16.16 -5.96
C PRO A 197 -7.31 -15.14 -4.87
N PHE A 198 -8.22 -14.21 -5.18
CA PHE A 198 -8.74 -13.28 -4.19
C PHE A 198 -9.78 -14.02 -3.37
N ALA A 199 -9.47 -14.30 -2.10
CA ALA A 199 -10.50 -14.57 -1.11
C ALA A 199 -10.90 -13.21 -0.53
N PRO A 200 -12.17 -12.77 -0.63
CA PRO A 200 -12.60 -11.63 0.16
C PRO A 200 -12.46 -12.01 1.63
N ASP A 201 -11.50 -11.38 2.32
CA ASP A 201 -11.23 -11.61 3.75
C ASP A 201 -12.43 -11.24 4.63
N SER A 202 -13.41 -10.51 4.09
CA SER A 202 -14.69 -10.23 4.74
C SER A 202 -15.84 -10.20 3.74
N VAL A 203 -16.99 -10.75 4.14
CA VAL A 203 -18.27 -10.44 3.49
C VAL A 203 -18.47 -8.93 3.60
N ASN A 204 -18.68 -8.25 2.47
CA ASN A 204 -18.91 -6.81 2.43
C ASN A 204 -19.97 -6.44 3.49
N PHE A 205 -19.57 -5.65 4.48
CA PHE A 205 -20.43 -5.28 5.62
C PHE A 205 -21.80 -4.73 5.18
N PHE A 206 -21.82 -4.00 4.05
CA PHE A 206 -23.03 -3.39 3.52
C PHE A 206 -24.01 -4.38 2.86
N THR A 207 -23.65 -5.65 2.64
CA THR A 207 -24.60 -6.63 2.11
C THR A 207 -25.48 -7.25 3.19
N ARG A 208 -25.26 -6.92 4.48
CA ARG A 208 -26.06 -7.42 5.61
C ARG A 208 -27.48 -6.89 5.64
N PHE A 209 -27.69 -5.71 5.07
CA PHE A 209 -28.99 -5.04 4.96
C PHE A 209 -29.18 -4.48 3.56
N SER A 210 -30.43 -4.34 3.13
CA SER A 210 -30.76 -3.88 1.78
C SER A 210 -30.63 -2.37 1.59
N GLN A 211 -30.67 -1.60 2.67
CA GLN A 211 -30.71 -0.13 2.63
C GLN A 211 -29.73 0.48 3.63
N TRP A 212 -29.04 1.54 3.21
CA TRP A 212 -28.05 2.22 4.02
C TRP A 212 -28.11 3.72 3.79
N TYR A 213 -28.17 4.47 4.89
CA TYR A 213 -28.19 5.92 4.87
C TYR A 213 -26.98 6.46 5.64
N ARG A 214 -26.29 7.40 5.01
CA ARG A 214 -25.11 8.03 5.61
C ARG A 214 -25.53 9.22 6.46
N VAL A 215 -25.29 9.13 7.76
CA VAL A 215 -25.51 10.23 8.72
C VAL A 215 -24.15 10.86 9.03
N ARG A 216 -24.05 12.19 8.92
CA ARG A 216 -22.82 12.93 9.21
C ARG A 216 -23.04 13.88 10.39
N THR A 217 -22.05 13.93 11.27
CA THR A 217 -22.02 14.85 12.42
C THR A 217 -20.67 15.55 12.46
N GLU A 218 -20.61 16.75 13.06
CA GLU A 218 -19.38 17.54 13.14
C GLU A 218 -18.85 17.64 14.57
N THR A 219 -19.75 17.78 15.54
CA THR A 219 -19.40 18.05 16.93
C THR A 219 -19.73 16.86 17.82
N THR A 220 -19.07 16.81 18.99
CA THR A 220 -19.37 15.80 20.00
C THR A 220 -20.67 16.19 20.71
N GLY A 221 -21.63 15.28 20.79
CA GLY A 221 -22.90 15.54 21.48
C GLY A 221 -23.99 14.52 21.21
N ILE A 222 -25.18 14.80 21.74
CA ILE A 222 -26.40 14.03 21.46
C ILE A 222 -27.06 14.60 20.21
N TYR A 223 -27.31 13.73 19.24
CA TYR A 223 -27.97 14.06 17.99
C TYR A 223 -29.37 13.45 17.94
N ARG A 224 -30.28 14.14 17.26
CA ARG A 224 -31.65 13.72 17.02
C ARG A 224 -31.95 13.65 15.53
N LEU A 225 -32.46 12.51 15.08
CA LEU A 225 -33.03 12.33 13.74
C LEU A 225 -34.55 12.22 13.86
N THR A 226 -35.27 13.20 13.36
CA THR A 226 -36.73 13.24 13.41
C THR A 226 -37.37 12.53 12.22
N TYR A 227 -38.64 12.15 12.36
CA TYR A 227 -39.47 11.66 11.25
C TYR A 227 -39.31 12.52 9.98
N THR A 228 -39.45 13.85 10.10
CA THR A 228 -39.35 14.78 8.97
C THR A 228 -37.97 14.75 8.30
N GLN A 229 -36.89 14.61 9.07
CA GLN A 229 -35.54 14.52 8.50
C GLN A 229 -35.36 13.23 7.71
N LEU A 230 -35.92 12.11 8.19
CA LEU A 230 -35.91 10.84 7.45
C LEU A 230 -36.73 10.95 6.16
N ARG A 231 -37.94 11.53 6.22
CA ARG A 231 -38.76 11.81 5.03
C ARG A 231 -38.03 12.65 4.00
N ASN A 232 -37.40 13.74 4.44
CA ASN A 232 -36.65 14.64 3.55
C ASN A 232 -35.42 13.96 2.92
N ALA A 233 -34.89 12.91 3.56
CA ALA A 233 -33.83 12.07 3.01
C ALA A 233 -34.35 10.97 2.04
N GLY A 234 -35.64 10.96 1.71
CA GLY A 234 -36.26 9.98 0.82
C GLY A 234 -36.59 8.64 1.48
N ILE A 235 -36.61 8.60 2.81
CA ILE A 235 -37.05 7.43 3.59
C ILE A 235 -38.57 7.54 3.78
N GLU A 236 -39.29 6.41 3.81
CA GLU A 236 -40.69 6.35 4.22
C GLU A 236 -40.78 5.73 5.63
N PRO A 237 -40.69 6.53 6.72
CA PRO A 237 -40.53 5.98 8.07
C PRO A 237 -41.76 5.20 8.53
N ALA A 238 -42.95 5.50 8.00
CA ALA A 238 -44.16 4.76 8.34
C ALA A 238 -44.11 3.27 7.95
N THR A 239 -43.14 2.88 7.10
CA THR A 239 -42.91 1.48 6.70
C THR A 239 -41.83 0.79 7.53
N ILE A 240 -41.17 1.51 8.44
CA ILE A 240 -40.05 1.01 9.25
C ILE A 240 -40.58 0.52 10.59
N ASP A 241 -40.19 -0.69 10.99
CA ASP A 241 -40.29 -1.11 12.37
C ASP A 241 -39.14 -0.46 13.18
N PRO A 242 -39.43 0.51 14.05
CA PRO A 242 -38.43 1.26 14.80
C PRO A 242 -37.49 0.35 15.60
N ARG A 243 -37.97 -0.80 16.08
CA ARG A 243 -37.20 -1.78 16.90
C ARG A 243 -36.02 -2.37 16.15
N THR A 244 -36.12 -2.42 14.82
CA THR A 244 -35.08 -2.97 13.93
C THR A 244 -34.09 -1.92 13.46
N ILE A 245 -34.22 -0.66 13.89
CA ILE A 245 -33.26 0.39 13.50
C ILE A 245 -31.89 0.11 14.12
N HIS A 246 -30.88 0.08 13.26
CA HIS A 246 -29.48 -0.03 13.61
C HIS A 246 -28.71 1.22 13.18
N LEU A 247 -27.71 1.60 13.98
CA LEU A 247 -26.79 2.68 13.66
C LEU A 247 -25.36 2.19 13.85
N PHE A 248 -24.57 2.21 12.79
CA PHE A 248 -23.18 1.72 12.82
C PHE A 248 -22.18 2.84 12.67
N THR A 249 -21.00 2.67 13.26
CA THR A 249 -19.85 3.56 13.10
C THR A 249 -18.57 2.74 13.04
N LEU A 250 -17.50 3.31 12.49
CA LEU A 250 -16.18 2.69 12.60
C LEU A 250 -15.70 2.65 14.07
N GLY A 251 -16.19 3.56 14.90
CA GLY A 251 -15.70 3.77 16.26
C GLY A 251 -14.33 4.45 16.28
N PRO A 252 -13.70 4.54 17.46
CA PRO A 252 -12.35 5.08 17.60
C PRO A 252 -11.33 4.13 16.96
N HIS A 253 -10.52 4.65 16.04
CA HIS A 253 -9.46 3.88 15.39
C HIS A 253 -8.15 4.69 15.34
N PRO A 254 -6.97 4.08 15.59
CA PRO A 254 -5.69 4.74 15.36
C PRO A 254 -5.55 5.30 13.93
N LEU A 255 -5.18 6.58 13.85
CA LEU A 255 -4.72 7.19 12.61
C LEU A 255 -3.56 6.36 12.03
N ASN A 256 -3.68 5.97 10.77
CA ASN A 256 -2.71 5.13 10.03
C ASN A 256 -2.53 3.70 10.59
N GLY A 257 -3.46 3.19 11.41
CA GLY A 257 -3.53 1.77 11.78
C GLY A 257 -4.35 0.94 10.79
N PRO A 258 -4.26 -0.41 10.85
CA PRO A 258 -5.04 -1.30 9.98
C PRO A 258 -6.54 -1.02 10.14
N TYR A 259 -7.26 -0.70 9.06
CA TYR A 259 -8.67 -0.33 9.16
C TYR A 259 -9.48 -1.52 9.72
N PRO A 260 -10.35 -1.33 10.72
CA PRO A 260 -11.12 -2.43 11.26
C PRO A 260 -12.15 -2.88 10.22
N ASP A 261 -12.14 -4.17 9.89
CA ASP A 261 -13.02 -4.76 8.86
C ASP A 261 -14.50 -4.80 9.29
N THR A 262 -14.79 -4.53 10.57
CA THR A 262 -16.16 -4.56 11.11
C THR A 262 -16.53 -3.24 11.74
N MET A 263 -17.69 -2.70 11.33
CA MET A 263 -18.29 -1.56 12.03
C MET A 263 -18.86 -1.98 13.38
N ILE A 264 -18.88 -1.03 14.31
CA ILE A 264 -19.44 -1.16 15.64
C ILE A 264 -20.86 -0.62 15.63
N GLU A 265 -21.80 -1.38 16.18
CA GLU A 265 -23.16 -0.92 16.39
C GLU A 265 -23.26 0.01 17.60
N LEU A 266 -23.77 1.21 17.36
CA LEU A 266 -23.95 2.27 18.34
C LEU A 266 -25.32 2.14 19.01
N PRO A 267 -25.40 2.15 20.35
CA PRO A 267 -26.68 2.19 21.06
C PRO A 267 -27.47 3.45 20.72
N ILE A 268 -28.74 3.28 20.35
CA ILE A 268 -29.68 4.38 20.10
C ILE A 268 -30.85 4.37 21.08
N LEU A 269 -31.54 5.50 21.21
CA LEU A 269 -32.84 5.58 21.87
C LEU A 269 -33.89 5.96 20.83
N VAL A 270 -34.99 5.21 20.78
CA VAL A 270 -36.12 5.46 19.88
C VAL A 270 -37.41 5.48 20.71
N PRO A 271 -37.85 6.65 21.20
CA PRO A 271 -39.13 6.76 21.89
C PRO A 271 -40.27 6.39 20.95
N GLY A 272 -41.31 5.75 21.48
CA GLY A 272 -42.48 5.34 20.69
C GLY A 272 -42.37 3.96 20.03
N GLU A 273 -41.21 3.28 20.09
CA GLU A 273 -40.97 2.06 19.29
C GLU A 273 -41.84 0.83 19.62
N THR A 274 -42.70 0.91 20.64
CA THR A 274 -43.46 -0.23 21.17
C THR A 274 -44.56 -0.74 20.24
N ASP A 275 -45.11 0.12 19.38
CA ASP A 275 -46.20 -0.25 18.47
C ASP A 275 -45.71 -0.74 17.10
N GLY A 276 -44.39 -0.77 16.89
CA GLY A 276 -43.77 -1.25 15.66
C GLY A 276 -43.94 -0.30 14.46
N ARG A 277 -44.29 0.98 14.69
CA ARG A 277 -44.35 2.01 13.64
C ARG A 277 -43.52 3.21 14.04
N PHE A 278 -42.81 3.79 13.06
CA PHE A 278 -42.09 5.03 13.28
C PHE A 278 -43.03 6.20 12.95
N ASP A 279 -43.66 6.76 13.98
CA ASP A 279 -44.69 7.79 13.87
C ASP A 279 -44.11 9.21 13.74
N PRO A 280 -44.92 10.23 13.36
CA PRO A 280 -44.46 11.61 13.19
C PRO A 280 -43.78 12.24 14.43
N GLN A 281 -44.15 11.81 15.64
CA GLN A 281 -43.55 12.26 16.89
C GLN A 281 -42.26 11.51 17.27
N ASP A 282 -41.97 10.39 16.60
CA ASP A 282 -40.83 9.54 16.94
C ASP A 282 -39.53 10.13 16.39
N TYR A 283 -38.44 9.77 17.07
CA TYR A 283 -37.11 10.22 16.72
C TYR A 283 -36.04 9.24 17.20
N ILE A 284 -34.90 9.25 16.53
CA ILE A 284 -33.72 8.48 16.91
C ILE A 284 -32.77 9.43 17.66
N LEU A 285 -32.38 9.08 18.88
CA LEU A 285 -31.27 9.72 19.59
C LEU A 285 -30.04 8.84 19.61
N PHE A 286 -28.88 9.47 19.42
CA PHE A 286 -27.58 8.82 19.56
C PHE A 286 -26.52 9.82 20.01
N TYR A 287 -25.48 9.31 20.68
CA TYR A 287 -24.30 10.08 21.03
C TYR A 287 -23.26 9.97 19.93
N ALA A 288 -22.89 11.09 19.33
CA ALA A 288 -21.82 11.15 18.33
C ALA A 288 -20.57 11.77 18.94
N GLN A 289 -19.43 11.16 18.67
CA GLN A 289 -18.12 11.73 18.96
C GLN A 289 -17.58 12.41 17.69
N SER A 290 -17.08 13.64 17.81
CA SER A 290 -16.43 14.36 16.71
C SER A 290 -15.15 13.64 16.25
N PRO A 291 -14.72 13.79 14.97
CA PRO A 291 -13.44 13.25 14.49
C PRO A 291 -12.24 13.78 15.28
N SER A 292 -12.34 15.01 15.79
CA SER A 292 -11.37 15.60 16.71
C SER A 292 -11.90 15.48 18.14
N TRP A 293 -11.11 14.91 19.05
CA TRP A 293 -11.58 14.54 20.38
C TRP A 293 -10.49 14.61 21.43
N TRP A 294 -10.90 14.75 22.69
CA TRP A 294 -10.02 14.58 23.84
C TRP A 294 -9.93 13.11 24.21
N ASN A 295 -8.74 12.60 24.51
CA ASN A 295 -8.59 11.25 25.08
C ASN A 295 -9.43 11.07 26.36
N ASP A 296 -9.69 9.83 26.79
CA ASP A 296 -10.54 9.53 27.96
C ASP A 296 -10.05 10.15 29.28
N SER A 297 -8.77 10.49 29.35
CA SER A 297 -8.16 11.21 30.48
C SER A 297 -8.27 12.73 30.39
N LEU A 298 -8.80 13.27 29.28
CA LEU A 298 -8.89 14.69 28.94
C LEU A 298 -7.54 15.43 28.99
N THR A 299 -6.44 14.72 28.78
CA THR A 299 -5.08 15.27 28.84
C THR A 299 -4.51 15.63 27.47
N ARG A 300 -5.05 15.04 26.40
CA ARG A 300 -4.52 15.21 25.05
C ARG A 300 -5.63 15.41 24.04
N TRP A 301 -5.58 16.54 23.35
CA TRP A 301 -6.37 16.80 22.15
C TRP A 301 -5.82 15.99 20.99
N ARG A 302 -6.71 15.25 20.32
CA ARG A 302 -6.42 14.56 19.06
C ARG A 302 -7.18 15.28 17.96
N GLU A 303 -6.43 16.00 17.13
CA GLU A 303 -6.98 16.70 15.98
C GLU A 303 -7.00 15.79 14.75
N ASN A 304 -8.11 15.82 14.02
CA ASN A 304 -8.23 15.18 12.72
C ASN A 304 -8.02 16.22 11.61
N TYR A 305 -6.88 16.13 10.92
CA TYR A 305 -6.50 17.06 9.85
C TYR A 305 -7.16 16.79 8.50
N TYR A 306 -7.87 15.67 8.36
CA TYR A 306 -8.37 15.19 7.08
C TYR A 306 -9.87 15.35 6.90
N THR A 307 -10.64 15.46 7.99
CA THR A 307 -12.09 15.64 7.94
C THR A 307 -12.63 16.32 9.18
N ARG A 308 -13.70 17.11 8.99
CA ARG A 308 -14.53 17.66 10.07
C ARG A 308 -15.78 16.83 10.38
N TYR A 309 -16.06 15.79 9.57
CA TYR A 309 -17.27 14.99 9.68
C TYR A 309 -16.98 13.58 10.21
N GLN A 310 -17.72 13.17 11.24
CA GLN A 310 -17.85 11.76 11.63
C GLN A 310 -19.03 11.15 10.88
N THR A 311 -18.83 9.94 10.35
CA THR A 311 -19.85 9.22 9.58
C THR A 311 -20.43 8.06 10.39
N PHE A 312 -21.76 7.95 10.33
CA PHE A 312 -22.55 6.84 10.83
C PHE A 312 -23.39 6.28 9.69
N TRP A 313 -23.74 5.00 9.80
CA TRP A 313 -24.52 4.28 8.80
C TRP A 313 -25.81 3.79 9.44
N LEU A 314 -26.93 4.39 9.03
CA LEU A 314 -28.27 4.08 9.49
C LEU A 314 -28.87 3.01 8.57
N THR A 315 -29.49 2.00 9.16
CA THR A 315 -30.23 0.94 8.46
C THR A 315 -31.34 0.39 9.36
N TRP A 316 -32.15 -0.54 8.84
CA TRP A 316 -33.22 -1.20 9.56
C TRP A 316 -33.58 -2.57 8.94
N GLY A 317 -34.42 -3.33 9.64
CA GLY A 317 -34.82 -4.70 9.31
C GLY A 317 -34.02 -5.76 10.05
N GLY A 318 -34.43 -7.03 9.94
CA GLY A 318 -33.76 -8.13 10.64
C GLY A 318 -34.05 -8.13 12.15
N ASP A 319 -32.99 -8.28 12.94
CA ASP A 319 -33.09 -8.39 14.40
C ASP A 319 -33.30 -7.02 15.08
N THR A 320 -33.50 -7.04 16.40
CA THR A 320 -33.62 -5.80 17.18
C THR A 320 -32.28 -5.08 17.25
N GLY A 321 -32.28 -3.78 16.95
CA GLY A 321 -31.08 -2.97 17.02
C GLY A 321 -30.66 -2.59 18.43
N ARG A 322 -29.40 -2.22 18.60
CA ARG A 322 -28.82 -1.91 19.91
C ARG A 322 -29.46 -0.68 20.56
N ARG A 323 -29.95 -0.83 21.79
CA ARG A 323 -30.59 0.24 22.57
C ARG A 323 -29.73 0.78 23.70
N MET A 324 -29.91 2.05 24.02
CA MET A 324 -29.34 2.66 25.23
C MET A 324 -29.94 1.99 26.47
N GLN A 325 -29.09 1.73 27.48
CA GLN A 325 -29.55 1.20 28.76
C GLN A 325 -29.98 2.32 29.69
N ALA A 326 -31.12 2.16 30.36
CA ALA A 326 -31.54 3.05 31.42
C ALA A 326 -30.62 2.87 32.65
N THR A 327 -30.14 3.97 33.20
CA THR A 327 -29.41 3.99 34.48
C THR A 327 -30.28 4.67 35.52
N ALA A 328 -30.35 4.11 36.74
CA ALA A 328 -31.13 4.68 37.83
C ALA A 328 -30.62 6.09 38.18
N VAL A 329 -31.56 7.02 38.39
CA VAL A 329 -31.26 8.37 38.86
C VAL A 329 -30.67 8.25 40.27
N GLY A 330 -29.36 8.48 40.43
CA GLY A 330 -28.65 8.34 41.71
C GLY A 330 -27.48 7.36 41.73
N ALA A 331 -27.18 6.66 40.62
CA ALA A 331 -25.84 6.11 40.42
C ALA A 331 -24.83 7.28 40.44
N GLU A 332 -23.68 7.12 41.11
CA GLU A 332 -22.64 8.15 41.22
C GLU A 332 -22.52 8.92 39.90
N ALA A 333 -22.71 10.24 39.95
CA ALA A 333 -22.51 11.07 38.78
C ALA A 333 -21.14 10.73 38.19
N PRO A 334 -21.03 10.39 36.89
CA PRO A 334 -19.75 10.10 36.30
C PRO A 334 -18.81 11.27 36.61
N VAL A 335 -17.65 10.95 37.18
CA VAL A 335 -16.71 11.96 37.69
C VAL A 335 -16.45 12.98 36.60
N ASN A 336 -16.90 14.21 36.81
CA ASN A 336 -16.66 15.31 35.89
C ASN A 336 -15.18 15.70 35.98
N ARG A 337 -14.34 15.05 35.16
CA ARG A 337 -12.89 15.25 35.10
C ARG A 337 -12.49 16.65 34.61
N ALA A 338 -13.45 17.48 34.17
CA ALA A 338 -13.18 18.84 33.69
C ALA A 338 -13.12 19.91 34.80
N ARG A 339 -13.44 19.59 36.07
CA ARG A 339 -13.53 20.58 37.16
C ARG A 339 -12.29 20.75 38.03
N THR A 340 -11.20 20.05 37.74
CA THR A 340 -9.91 20.23 38.45
C THR A 340 -8.87 20.83 37.51
N ARG A 341 -9.00 22.14 37.26
CA ARG A 341 -7.87 23.02 36.99
C ARG A 341 -8.20 24.46 37.34
#